data_AF-A0A9D2JDT9-F1
#
_entry.id   AF-A0A9D2JDT9-F1
#
_cell.length_a   1.000
_cell.length_b   1.000
_cell.length_c   1.000
_cell.angle_alpha   90.00
_cell.angle_beta   90.00
_cell.angle_gamma   90.00
#
_symmetry.space_group_name_H-M   'P 1'
#
loop_
_entity.id
_entity.type
_entity.pdbx_description
1 polymer ?
#
loop_
_entity_poly.entity_id
_entity_poly.type
_entity_poly.pdbx_seq_one_letter_code
_entity_poly.pdbx_strand_id
1 'polypeptide(L)'
;MMSEKERNQKEPTDAGQLLFLLCPAVKQLAELHRSGKVHGAIGPESVVIRDHIWFCFPLPEKAARAYTTEQKAFVSLEEPGENTDGQAPFCVPLEQLFAAVPANPGTDVYSMCAVLYQKLTGAEPADARSRVAGAKLKKPSELGVRITKQQEAALMKGL
;
A
#
# COMPACT_ATOMS: atom_id res chain seq x y z
N MET A 1 -11.38 -5.05 -35.06
CA MET A 1 -10.17 -4.58 -34.37
C MET A 1 -10.64 -3.95 -33.08
N MET A 2 -10.63 -4.70 -31.98
CA MET A 2 -11.18 -4.25 -30.69
C MET A 2 -10.20 -3.28 -30.02
N SER A 3 -10.73 -2.26 -29.35
CA SER A 3 -9.95 -1.14 -28.81
C SER A 3 -9.13 -1.57 -27.58
N GLU A 4 -7.96 -0.96 -27.35
CA GLU A 4 -7.13 -1.21 -26.15
C GLU A 4 -7.85 -0.93 -24.83
N LYS A 5 -8.97 -0.19 -24.86
CA LYS A 5 -9.84 0.03 -23.70
C LYS A 5 -10.68 -1.20 -23.30
N GLU A 6 -10.87 -2.17 -24.18
CA GLU A 6 -11.71 -3.36 -23.93
C GLU A 6 -10.93 -4.54 -23.35
N ARG A 7 -9.59 -4.50 -23.34
CA ARG A 7 -8.74 -5.55 -22.74
C ARG A 7 -8.70 -5.53 -21.20
N ASN A 8 -9.26 -4.51 -20.57
CA ASN A 8 -9.31 -4.39 -19.11
C ASN A 8 -10.60 -4.95 -18.47
N GLN A 9 -11.34 -5.80 -19.18
CA GLN A 9 -12.51 -6.49 -18.62
C GLN A 9 -12.06 -7.53 -17.59
N LYS A 10 -12.13 -7.13 -16.30
CA LYS A 10 -12.47 -7.92 -15.11
C LYS A 10 -12.44 -9.44 -15.30
N GLU A 11 -11.26 -10.04 -15.20
CA GLU A 11 -11.20 -11.34 -14.54
C GLU A 11 -11.24 -11.07 -13.03
N PRO A 12 -12.19 -11.64 -12.27
CA PRO A 12 -12.15 -11.58 -10.81
C PRO A 12 -10.90 -12.34 -10.38
N THR A 13 -9.82 -11.62 -10.12
CA THR A 13 -8.59 -12.21 -9.65
C THR A 13 -8.86 -12.90 -8.32
N ASP A 14 -8.63 -14.21 -8.26
CA ASP A 14 -8.79 -14.99 -7.04
C ASP A 14 -7.90 -14.37 -5.94
N ALA A 15 -8.49 -14.00 -4.81
CA ALA A 15 -7.74 -13.35 -3.73
C ALA A 15 -6.63 -14.28 -3.19
N GLY A 16 -6.83 -15.59 -3.24
CA GLY A 16 -5.82 -16.59 -2.90
C GLY A 16 -4.59 -16.51 -3.81
N GLN A 17 -4.80 -16.48 -5.13
CA GLN A 17 -3.73 -16.27 -6.11
C GLN A 17 -3.01 -14.94 -5.87
N LEU A 18 -3.73 -13.83 -5.77
CA LEU A 18 -3.11 -12.51 -5.54
C LEU A 18 -2.26 -12.46 -4.26
N LEU A 19 -2.75 -13.05 -3.16
CA LEU A 19 -2.00 -13.12 -1.91
C LEU A 19 -0.77 -14.02 -1.99
N PHE A 20 -0.85 -15.12 -2.74
CA PHE A 20 0.31 -15.96 -3.00
C PHE A 20 1.38 -15.21 -3.80
N LEU A 21 0.94 -14.45 -4.80
CA LEU A 21 1.79 -13.62 -5.66
C LEU A 21 2.43 -12.43 -4.92
N LEU A 22 1.83 -12.00 -3.81
CA LEU A 22 2.33 -10.96 -2.92
C LEU A 22 3.45 -11.44 -1.97
N CYS A 23 3.54 -12.75 -1.73
CA CYS A 23 4.47 -13.31 -0.74
C CYS A 23 5.93 -12.85 -0.96
N PRO A 24 6.47 -12.78 -2.19
CA PRO A 24 7.81 -12.26 -2.43
C PRO A 24 7.98 -10.79 -2.04
N ALA A 25 7.04 -9.91 -2.40
CA ALA A 25 7.06 -8.50 -1.99
C ALA A 25 7.03 -8.34 -0.46
N VAL A 26 6.20 -9.11 0.24
CA VAL A 26 6.13 -9.07 1.71
C VAL A 26 7.44 -9.54 2.33
N LYS A 27 8.07 -10.60 1.80
CA LYS A 27 9.39 -11.07 2.26
C LYS A 27 10.47 -10.01 2.05
N GLN A 28 10.46 -9.36 0.89
CA GLN A 28 11.39 -8.27 0.56
C GLN A 28 11.24 -7.09 1.54
N LEU A 29 10.00 -6.67 1.82
CA LEU A 29 9.73 -5.63 2.81
C LEU A 29 10.19 -6.05 4.22
N ALA A 30 9.94 -7.30 4.61
CA ALA A 30 10.39 -7.81 5.90
C ALA A 30 11.92 -7.86 6.02
N GLU A 31 12.66 -8.10 4.93
CA GLU A 31 14.12 -7.99 4.89
C GLU A 31 14.58 -6.53 5.00
N LEU A 32 13.92 -5.62 4.28
CA LEU A 32 14.19 -4.19 4.35
C LEU A 32 14.00 -3.66 5.77
N HIS A 33 12.87 -4.00 6.40
CA HIS A 33 12.56 -3.60 7.78
C HIS A 33 13.55 -4.17 8.79
N ARG A 34 13.97 -5.44 8.64
CA ARG A 34 15.01 -6.04 9.47
C ARG A 34 16.37 -5.36 9.33
N SER A 35 16.65 -4.73 8.19
CA SER A 35 17.86 -3.94 7.98
C SER A 35 17.80 -2.52 8.57
N GLY A 36 16.69 -2.15 9.23
CA GLY A 36 16.48 -0.79 9.71
C GLY A 36 16.25 0.19 8.56
N LYS A 37 15.48 -0.21 7.54
CA LYS A 37 15.08 0.64 6.42
C LYS A 37 13.59 0.47 6.16
N VAL A 38 12.99 1.46 5.51
CA VAL A 38 11.59 1.43 5.06
C VAL A 38 11.51 1.81 3.60
N HIS A 39 10.44 1.42 2.91
CA HIS A 39 10.22 1.84 1.53
C HIS A 39 9.60 3.25 1.48
N GLY A 40 8.68 3.58 2.38
CA GLY A 40 8.11 4.93 2.58
C GLY A 40 7.28 5.50 1.43
N ALA A 41 7.32 4.91 0.24
CA ALA A 41 6.61 5.36 -0.95
C ALA A 41 6.04 4.21 -1.80
N ILE A 42 5.43 3.22 -1.14
CA ILE A 42 4.74 2.13 -1.84
C ILE A 42 3.47 2.71 -2.48
N GLY A 43 3.26 2.38 -3.75
CA GLY A 43 2.12 2.80 -4.54
C GLY A 43 1.97 1.90 -5.78
N PRO A 44 0.92 2.09 -6.60
CA PRO A 44 0.65 1.22 -7.75
C PRO A 44 1.82 1.16 -8.75
N GLU A 45 2.58 2.25 -8.86
CA GLU A 45 3.72 2.38 -9.78
C GLU A 45 5.01 1.75 -9.26
N SER A 46 5.17 1.62 -7.94
CA SER A 46 6.36 1.00 -7.31
C SER A 46 6.19 -0.51 -7.07
N VAL A 47 4.98 -1.01 -7.29
CA VAL A 47 4.68 -2.44 -7.32
C VAL A 47 4.78 -2.95 -8.75
N VAL A 48 5.86 -3.66 -9.04
CA VAL A 48 6.08 -4.29 -10.35
C VAL A 48 5.60 -5.74 -10.27
N ILE A 49 4.79 -6.14 -11.24
CA ILE A 49 4.33 -7.52 -11.40
C ILE A 49 5.14 -8.15 -12.55
N ARG A 50 5.98 -9.15 -12.26
CA ARG A 50 6.71 -9.95 -13.26
C ARG A 50 6.39 -11.42 -13.06
N ASP A 51 5.98 -12.11 -14.11
CA ASP A 51 5.55 -13.53 -14.04
C ASP A 51 4.52 -13.75 -12.91
N HIS A 52 3.57 -12.82 -12.81
CA HIS A 52 2.57 -12.72 -11.75
C HIS A 52 3.11 -12.39 -10.35
N ILE A 53 4.42 -12.40 -10.10
CA ILE A 53 5.03 -12.12 -8.80
C ILE A 53 5.18 -10.61 -8.57
N TRP A 54 4.83 -10.17 -7.36
CA TRP A 54 4.94 -8.77 -6.95
C TRP A 54 6.34 -8.48 -6.39
N PHE A 55 6.88 -7.33 -6.78
CA PHE A 55 8.12 -6.76 -6.28
C PHE A 55 7.93 -5.29 -5.90
N CYS A 56 8.56 -4.84 -4.82
CA CYS A 56 8.61 -3.43 -4.44
C CYS A 56 9.96 -2.83 -4.86
N PHE A 57 9.99 -2.14 -6.00
CA PHE A 57 11.21 -1.56 -6.57
C PHE A 57 10.88 -0.43 -7.56
N PRO A 58 11.74 0.60 -7.72
CA PRO A 58 12.97 0.90 -6.98
C PRO A 58 12.69 1.40 -5.56
N LEU A 59 13.70 1.29 -4.67
CA LEU A 59 13.71 2.09 -3.45
C LEU A 59 13.79 3.56 -3.86
N PRO A 60 12.81 4.41 -3.51
CA PRO A 60 12.91 5.84 -3.72
C PRO A 60 14.16 6.40 -3.04
N GLU A 61 14.77 7.44 -3.60
CA GLU A 61 15.95 8.10 -3.00
C GLU A 61 15.71 8.57 -1.55
N LYS A 62 14.46 8.93 -1.23
CA LYS A 62 14.01 9.34 0.11
C LYS A 62 13.69 8.16 1.06
N ALA A 63 13.48 6.96 0.55
CA ALA A 63 13.00 5.79 1.31
C ALA A 63 13.97 5.31 2.39
N ALA A 64 15.26 5.29 2.08
CA ALA A 64 16.28 4.68 2.94
C ALA A 64 16.64 5.54 4.18
N ARG A 65 16.18 6.79 4.26
CA ARG A 65 16.57 7.76 5.31
C ARG A 65 15.60 7.84 6.50
N ALA A 66 14.41 7.25 6.40
CA ALA A 66 13.30 7.54 7.31
C ALA A 66 13.21 6.65 8.56
N TYR A 67 14.01 5.58 8.68
CA TYR A 67 13.84 4.60 9.76
C TYR A 67 15.15 4.13 10.37
N THR A 68 15.84 4.97 11.15
CA THR A 68 16.92 4.48 12.03
C THR A 68 16.39 4.20 13.44
N THR A 69 16.91 3.16 14.11
CA THR A 69 16.47 2.77 15.46
C THR A 69 16.67 3.89 16.49
N GLU A 70 17.57 4.83 16.21
CA GLU A 70 17.86 6.02 17.04
C GLU A 70 16.84 7.16 16.85
N GLN A 71 16.06 7.16 15.78
CA GLN A 71 15.08 8.22 15.45
C GLN A 71 13.70 8.04 16.09
N LYS A 72 13.47 7.03 16.93
CA LYS A 72 12.18 6.82 17.63
C LYS A 72 11.70 8.01 18.47
N ALA A 73 12.53 9.03 18.69
CA ALA A 73 12.23 10.22 19.48
C ALA A 73 12.27 11.56 18.71
N PHE A 74 12.57 11.58 17.41
CA PHE A 74 12.68 12.83 16.65
C PHE A 74 11.51 12.98 15.66
N VAL A 75 10.72 14.04 15.86
CA VAL A 75 9.84 14.58 14.82
C VAL A 75 10.75 15.11 13.70
N SER A 76 10.51 14.71 12.45
CA SER A 76 11.24 15.28 11.31
C SER A 76 11.07 16.79 11.28
N LEU A 77 12.09 17.53 10.82
CA LEU A 77 11.98 18.98 10.56
C LEU A 77 11.17 19.28 9.28
N GLU A 78 10.59 18.28 8.65
CA GLU A 78 9.80 18.38 7.42
C GLU A 78 8.39 18.86 7.75
N GLU A 79 7.77 19.61 6.83
CA GLU A 79 6.38 20.01 7.01
C GLU A 79 5.44 18.81 6.81
N PRO A 80 4.29 18.74 7.53
CA PRO A 80 3.32 17.65 7.37
C PRO A 80 2.94 17.44 5.89
N GLY A 81 3.13 16.21 5.40
CA GLY A 81 2.79 15.82 4.04
C GLY A 81 3.92 15.97 2.99
N GLU A 82 5.03 16.65 3.27
CA GLU A 82 6.18 16.72 2.32
C GLU A 82 6.76 15.33 1.99
N ASN A 83 6.65 14.39 2.93
CA ASN A 83 7.09 13.01 2.76
C ASN A 83 6.17 12.18 1.85
N THR A 84 5.04 12.74 1.44
CA THR A 84 4.00 12.06 0.67
C THR A 84 3.92 12.55 -0.78
N ASP A 85 4.79 13.48 -1.18
CA ASP A 85 4.85 14.03 -2.53
C ASP A 85 5.05 12.93 -3.58
N GLY A 86 4.13 12.88 -4.55
CA GLY A 86 4.12 11.87 -5.62
C GLY A 86 3.50 10.53 -5.24
N GLN A 87 3.04 10.34 -4.00
CA GLN A 87 2.25 9.15 -3.62
C GLN A 87 0.78 9.33 -3.98
N ALA A 88 0.13 8.24 -4.37
CA ALA A 88 -1.32 8.22 -4.55
C ALA A 88 -2.02 8.46 -3.20
N PRO A 89 -3.02 9.37 -3.09
CA PRO A 89 -3.62 9.76 -1.81
C PRO A 89 -4.16 8.59 -0.97
N PHE A 90 -4.70 7.56 -1.63
CA PHE A 90 -5.23 6.37 -0.96
C PHE A 90 -4.16 5.46 -0.36
N CYS A 91 -2.90 5.59 -0.77
CA CYS A 91 -1.74 4.87 -0.22
C CYS A 91 -1.10 5.59 0.97
N VAL A 92 -1.52 6.81 1.30
CA VAL A 92 -0.93 7.60 2.38
C VAL A 92 -1.71 7.39 3.68
N PRO A 93 -1.09 6.86 4.74
CA PRO A 93 -1.76 6.64 6.01
C PRO A 93 -1.96 7.96 6.78
N LEU A 94 -2.89 7.95 7.73
CA LEU A 94 -3.35 9.16 8.42
C LEU A 94 -2.22 9.90 9.14
N GLU A 95 -1.31 9.16 9.78
CA GLU A 95 -0.19 9.71 10.53
C GLU A 95 0.80 10.51 9.66
N GLN A 96 0.90 10.20 8.36
CA GLN A 96 1.78 10.93 7.43
C GLN A 96 1.14 12.23 6.90
N LEU A 97 -0.18 12.40 7.06
CA LEU A 97 -0.92 13.55 6.55
C LEU A 97 -0.98 14.73 7.51
N PHE A 98 -0.89 14.46 8.81
CA PHE A 98 -1.15 15.44 9.87
C PHE A 98 0.05 15.67 10.79
N ALA A 99 1.10 14.86 10.66
CA ALA A 99 2.30 14.99 11.46
C ALA A 99 3.54 14.76 10.60
N ALA A 100 4.62 15.47 10.92
CA ALA A 100 5.95 15.28 10.36
C ALA A 100 6.64 14.05 10.95
N VAL A 101 5.94 12.91 10.90
CA VAL A 101 6.45 11.63 11.41
C VAL A 101 7.20 10.95 10.28
N PRO A 102 8.43 10.47 10.52
CA PRO A 102 9.13 9.66 9.53
C PRO A 102 8.33 8.39 9.17
N ALA A 103 8.38 7.99 7.90
CA ALA A 103 7.80 6.72 7.47
C ALA A 103 8.39 5.55 8.29
N ASN A 104 7.54 4.59 8.66
CA ASN A 104 7.92 3.43 9.46
C ASN A 104 7.40 2.13 8.81
N PRO A 105 7.74 0.94 9.34
CA PRO A 105 7.25 -0.33 8.77
C PRO A 105 5.72 -0.42 8.64
N GLY A 106 4.97 0.21 9.55
CA GLY A 106 3.51 0.30 9.47
C GLY A 106 3.01 1.14 8.29
N THR A 107 3.75 2.19 7.91
CA THR A 107 3.50 2.98 6.70
C THR A 107 3.57 2.10 5.46
N ASP A 108 4.61 1.27 5.34
CA ASP A 108 4.74 0.33 4.20
C ASP A 108 3.62 -0.70 4.17
N VAL A 109 3.23 -1.23 5.34
CA VAL A 109 2.12 -2.19 5.44
C VAL A 109 0.81 -1.55 4.96
N TYR A 110 0.51 -0.32 5.40
CA TYR A 110 -0.69 0.40 4.97
C TYR A 110 -0.71 0.59 3.45
N SER A 111 0.36 1.17 2.91
CA SER A 111 0.45 1.45 1.48
C SER A 111 0.36 0.17 0.63
N MET A 112 0.97 -0.93 1.09
CA MET A 112 0.86 -2.24 0.44
C MET A 112 -0.58 -2.77 0.46
N CYS A 113 -1.27 -2.68 1.60
CA CYS A 113 -2.67 -3.06 1.72
C CYS A 113 -3.57 -2.20 0.81
N ALA A 114 -3.28 -0.91 0.66
CA ALA A 114 -4.03 -0.02 -0.22
C ALA A 114 -3.89 -0.39 -1.70
N VAL A 115 -2.67 -0.72 -2.14
CA VAL A 115 -2.43 -1.22 -3.51
C VAL A 115 -3.11 -2.58 -3.72
N LEU A 116 -2.98 -3.51 -2.76
CA LEU A 116 -3.62 -4.82 -2.85
C LEU A 116 -5.15 -4.68 -2.95
N TYR A 117 -5.76 -3.81 -2.15
CA TYR A 117 -7.18 -3.51 -2.22
C TYR A 117 -7.58 -3.00 -3.61
N GLN A 118 -6.82 -2.05 -4.16
CA GLN A 118 -7.08 -1.52 -5.50
C GLN A 118 -7.00 -2.59 -6.58
N LYS A 119 -6.00 -3.48 -6.51
CA LYS A 119 -5.85 -4.58 -7.48
C LYS A 119 -6.91 -5.67 -7.33
N LEU A 120 -7.37 -5.97 -6.11
CA LEU A 120 -8.43 -6.94 -5.86
C LEU A 120 -9.79 -6.44 -6.31
N THR A 121 -10.11 -5.19 -6.00
CA THR A 121 -11.46 -4.65 -6.16
C THR A 121 -11.65 -3.87 -7.47
N GLY A 122 -10.54 -3.44 -8.08
CA GLY A 122 -10.54 -2.47 -9.18
C GLY A 122 -10.95 -1.06 -8.76
N ALA A 123 -11.12 -0.80 -7.46
CA ALA A 123 -11.53 0.47 -6.90
C ALA A 123 -10.51 0.98 -5.88
N GLU A 124 -10.30 2.29 -5.82
CA GLU A 124 -9.45 2.88 -4.79
C GLU A 124 -10.11 2.76 -3.42
N PRO A 125 -9.36 2.39 -2.35
CA PRO A 125 -9.87 2.50 -1.00
C PRO A 125 -10.09 3.97 -0.66
N ALA A 126 -11.08 4.25 0.19
CA ALA A 126 -11.27 5.61 0.69
C ALA A 126 -9.99 6.09 1.38
N ASP A 127 -9.44 7.22 0.94
CA ASP A 127 -8.22 7.79 1.50
C ASP A 127 -8.41 8.19 2.98
N ALA A 128 -7.30 8.33 3.70
CA ALA A 128 -7.34 8.56 5.15
C ALA A 128 -8.09 9.85 5.55
N ARG A 129 -8.01 10.93 4.76
CA ARG A 129 -8.76 12.18 5.03
C ARG A 129 -10.26 11.97 4.86
N SER A 130 -10.65 11.32 3.76
CA SER A 130 -12.04 10.96 3.50
C SER A 130 -12.61 10.07 4.60
N ARG A 131 -11.84 9.10 5.11
CA ARG A 131 -12.26 8.23 6.22
C ARG A 131 -12.49 9.00 7.51
N VAL A 132 -11.62 9.98 7.84
CA VAL A 132 -11.83 10.89 8.98
C VAL A 132 -13.10 11.73 8.79
N ALA A 133 -13.40 12.14 7.56
CA ALA A 133 -14.64 12.86 7.23
C ALA A 133 -15.90 11.96 7.19
N GLY A 134 -15.78 10.66 7.50
CA GLY A 134 -16.90 9.72 7.60
C GLY A 134 -17.15 8.86 6.37
N ALA A 135 -16.27 8.89 5.36
CA ALA A 135 -16.36 7.98 4.23
C ALA A 135 -16.17 6.53 4.69
N LYS A 136 -17.08 5.64 4.28
CA LYS A 136 -16.97 4.21 4.58
C LYS A 136 -16.03 3.52 3.62
N LEU A 137 -15.05 2.80 4.17
CA LEU A 137 -14.26 1.85 3.40
C LEU A 137 -15.09 0.59 3.15
N LYS A 138 -15.47 0.39 1.89
CA LYS A 138 -16.17 -0.83 1.46
C LYS A 138 -15.25 -2.03 1.59
N LYS A 139 -15.79 -3.18 1.94
CA LYS A 139 -15.06 -4.43 1.97
C LYS A 139 -14.94 -5.00 0.54
N PRO A 140 -13.87 -5.71 0.20
CA PRO A 140 -13.75 -6.40 -1.09
C PRO A 140 -14.93 -7.32 -1.41
N SER A 141 -15.47 -8.04 -0.43
CA SER A 141 -16.66 -8.88 -0.62
C SER A 141 -17.91 -8.09 -1.00
N GLU A 142 -18.07 -6.85 -0.52
CA GLU A 142 -19.16 -5.94 -0.91
C GLU A 142 -19.02 -5.47 -2.37
N LEU A 143 -17.83 -5.60 -2.94
CA LEU A 143 -17.52 -5.27 -4.34
C LEU A 143 -17.50 -6.50 -5.26
N GLY A 144 -17.88 -7.68 -4.73
CA GLY A 144 -17.98 -8.92 -5.50
C GLY A 144 -16.66 -9.69 -5.63
N VAL A 145 -15.62 -9.34 -4.87
CA VAL A 145 -14.35 -10.09 -4.85
C VAL A 145 -14.54 -11.42 -4.12
N ARG A 146 -14.06 -12.52 -4.73
CA ARG A 146 -13.99 -13.82 -4.06
C ARG A 146 -12.81 -13.84 -3.10
N ILE A 147 -13.08 -13.67 -1.81
CA ILE A 147 -12.09 -13.61 -0.74
C ILE A 147 -12.63 -14.32 0.50
N THR A 148 -11.76 -14.98 1.27
CA THR A 148 -12.15 -15.57 2.56
C THR A 148 -12.29 -14.48 3.63
N LYS A 149 -13.08 -14.75 4.68
CA LYS A 149 -13.28 -13.82 5.80
C LYS A 149 -11.95 -13.45 6.48
N GLN A 150 -11.01 -14.39 6.58
CA GLN A 150 -9.71 -14.19 7.19
C GLN A 150 -8.82 -13.27 6.34
N GLN A 151 -8.79 -13.48 5.02
CA GLN A 151 -8.04 -12.65 4.10
C GLN A 151 -8.60 -11.21 4.06
N GLU A 152 -9.92 -11.08 4.03
CA GLU A 152 -10.59 -9.78 4.07
C GLU A 152 -10.30 -9.06 5.40
N ALA A 153 -10.42 -9.74 6.54
CA ALA A 153 -10.11 -9.15 7.84
C ALA A 153 -8.64 -8.70 7.95
N ALA A 154 -7.70 -9.46 7.39
CA ALA A 154 -6.29 -9.09 7.37
C ALA A 154 -6.04 -7.84 6.50
N LEU A 155 -6.62 -7.79 5.30
CA LEU A 155 -6.52 -6.64 4.40
C LEU A 155 -7.13 -5.39 5.03
N MET A 156 -8.34 -5.51 5.58
CA MET A 156 -9.06 -4.41 6.21
C MET A 156 -8.42 -3.94 7.52
N LYS A 157 -7.62 -4.78 8.19
CA LYS A 157 -6.84 -4.39 9.37
C LYS A 157 -5.60 -3.56 9.01
N GLY A 158 -5.07 -3.76 7.79
CA GLY A 158 -3.96 -2.97 7.29
C GLY A 158 -4.37 -1.58 6.78
N LEU A 159 -5.67 -1.30 6.64
CA LEU A 159 -6.26 -0.04 6.17
C LEU A 159 -6.98 0.71 7.29
#